data_AF-A0A854Q6K2-F1
#
_entry.id   AF-A0A854Q6K2-F1
#
_cell.length_a   1.000
_cell.length_b   1.000
_cell.length_c   1.000
_cell.angle_alpha   90.00
_cell.angle_beta   90.00
_cell.angle_gamma   90.00
#
_symmetry.space_group_name_H-M   'P 1'
#
loop_
_entity.id
_entity.type
_entity.pdbx_description
1 polymer ?
#
loop_
_entity_poly.entity_id
_entity_poly.type
_entity_poly.pdbx_seq_one_letter_code
_entity_poly.pdbx_strand_id
1 'polypeptide(L)'
;MTLLSSTVQPPLLSLLSSTSSPALSPLFIAVTDPCSSNSVITTVDDSQQMEKAGSRVTIPKNPARGSIADQVIHIQSPDLRRTYIQAGCSQMAFRQSLKGKERDEIMVPLGVELPWIGMQVKRLSRRDLSFEVGVIDSHGREGVIRCSSYKHDPSIHPHRSPPLIHLPLSLSSSEPFSELTPWRHIELNLSSIIPLFQSLARKHEEEEENGSRKKRKTEVELPNGGFGSVSYVRVYANCRIRRIWFTSEGEKTLETGGKSVRDEWALHAAQNISSL
;
A
#
# COMPACT_ATOMS: atom_id res chain seq x y z
N MET A 1 -8.71 -20.36 -5.38
CA MET A 1 -9.33 -19.36 -6.28
C MET A 1 -8.70 -18.03 -5.97
N THR A 2 -8.12 -17.41 -6.98
CA THR A 2 -7.43 -16.12 -6.95
C THR A 2 -7.81 -15.37 -8.22
N LEU A 3 -7.91 -14.06 -8.14
CA LEU A 3 -8.53 -13.25 -9.18
C LEU A 3 -7.72 -13.22 -10.49
N LEU A 4 -6.39 -13.12 -10.40
CA LEU A 4 -5.47 -12.86 -11.51
C LEU A 4 -4.57 -14.05 -11.86
N SER A 5 -4.64 -15.16 -11.13
CA SER A 5 -3.76 -16.32 -11.35
C SER A 5 -3.99 -17.04 -12.68
N SER A 6 -5.18 -16.92 -13.27
CA SER A 6 -5.50 -17.51 -14.58
C SER A 6 -5.49 -16.46 -15.70
N THR A 7 -4.96 -15.27 -15.42
CA THR A 7 -4.86 -14.17 -16.39
C THR A 7 -3.41 -14.02 -16.84
N VAL A 8 -3.19 -13.48 -18.03
CA VAL A 8 -1.85 -13.12 -18.50
C VAL A 8 -1.34 -11.97 -17.64
N GLN A 9 -0.25 -12.18 -16.93
CA GLN A 9 0.43 -11.13 -16.16
C GLN A 9 1.66 -10.65 -16.94
N PRO A 10 1.55 -9.56 -17.71
CA PRO A 10 2.70 -9.00 -18.40
C PRO A 10 3.78 -8.54 -17.39
N PRO A 11 5.03 -8.31 -17.82
CA PRO A 11 6.10 -7.87 -16.94
C PRO A 11 5.81 -6.58 -16.15
N LEU A 12 4.84 -5.77 -16.60
CA LEU A 12 4.31 -4.59 -15.94
C LEU A 12 2.79 -4.69 -15.84
N LEU A 13 2.26 -4.78 -14.62
CA LEU A 13 0.82 -4.89 -14.34
C LEU A 13 0.34 -3.68 -13.53
N SER A 14 -0.53 -2.86 -14.11
CA SER A 14 -1.18 -1.76 -13.37
C SER A 14 -2.36 -2.29 -12.56
N LEU A 15 -2.36 -2.05 -11.25
CA LEU A 15 -3.47 -2.41 -10.37
C LEU A 15 -4.43 -1.23 -10.16
N LEU A 16 -3.88 -0.02 -10.04
CA LEU A 16 -4.63 1.23 -9.84
C LEU A 16 -4.00 2.35 -10.66
N SER A 17 -4.83 3.11 -11.37
CA SER A 17 -4.49 4.40 -11.96
C SER A 17 -5.60 5.41 -11.67
N SER A 18 -5.29 6.48 -10.96
CA SER A 18 -6.28 7.50 -10.58
C SER A 18 -6.87 8.28 -11.77
N THR A 19 -6.27 8.17 -12.95
CA THR A 19 -6.75 8.74 -14.21
C THR A 19 -7.69 7.82 -14.99
N SER A 20 -7.94 6.60 -14.51
CA SER A 20 -8.93 5.72 -15.15
C SER A 20 -10.36 6.17 -14.87
N SER A 21 -11.31 5.65 -15.65
CA SER A 21 -12.74 5.83 -15.40
C SER A 21 -13.40 4.46 -15.18
N PRO A 22 -13.83 4.11 -13.95
CA PRO A 22 -13.72 4.90 -12.72
C PRO A 22 -12.28 5.03 -12.19
N ALA A 23 -11.99 6.08 -11.42
CA ALA A 23 -10.65 6.35 -10.87
C ALA A 23 -10.22 5.28 -9.85
N LEU A 24 -11.17 4.80 -9.04
CA LEU A 24 -10.99 3.62 -8.22
C LEU A 24 -11.56 2.43 -8.98
N SER A 25 -10.68 1.52 -9.39
CA SER A 25 -11.06 0.29 -10.08
C SER A 25 -12.07 -0.52 -9.25
N PRO A 26 -13.05 -1.21 -9.87
CA PRO A 26 -13.96 -2.13 -9.17
C PRO A 26 -13.25 -3.26 -8.42
N LEU A 27 -11.96 -3.48 -8.68
CA LEU A 27 -11.12 -4.40 -7.91
C LEU A 27 -10.86 -3.94 -6.47
N PHE A 28 -11.08 -2.65 -6.19
CA PHE A 28 -10.89 -2.06 -4.88
C PHE A 28 -12.22 -1.86 -4.17
N ILE A 29 -12.24 -2.24 -2.90
CA ILE A 29 -13.23 -1.75 -1.94
C ILE A 29 -12.72 -0.46 -1.29
N ALA A 30 -13.62 0.47 -1.01
CA ALA A 30 -13.35 1.68 -0.24
C ALA A 30 -14.08 1.57 1.11
N VAL A 31 -13.33 1.63 2.20
CA VAL A 31 -13.86 1.57 3.57
C VAL A 31 -13.61 2.90 4.24
N THR A 32 -14.64 3.49 4.82
CA THR A 32 -14.55 4.74 5.58
C THR A 32 -14.99 4.52 7.02
N ASP A 33 -14.34 5.19 7.97
CA ASP A 33 -14.71 5.12 9.38
C ASP A 33 -16.12 5.72 9.60
N PRO A 34 -17.13 4.93 9.99
CA PRO A 34 -18.49 5.43 10.21
C PRO A 34 -18.57 6.35 11.44
N CYS A 35 -17.60 6.28 12.35
CA CYS A 35 -17.57 7.06 13.58
C CYS A 35 -17.05 8.50 13.39
N SER A 36 -16.54 8.84 12.20
CA SER A 36 -15.93 10.14 11.94
C SER A 36 -16.45 10.77 10.65
N SER A 37 -17.08 11.94 10.78
CA SER A 37 -17.51 12.76 9.63
C SER A 37 -16.36 13.33 8.80
N ASN A 38 -15.12 13.26 9.31
CA ASN A 38 -13.90 13.75 8.66
C ASN A 38 -13.16 12.66 7.86
N SER A 39 -13.76 11.47 7.80
CA SER A 39 -13.25 10.33 7.04
C SER A 39 -13.81 10.35 5.62
N VAL A 40 -12.93 10.41 4.63
CA VAL A 40 -13.34 10.60 3.24
C VAL A 40 -12.37 9.91 2.28
N ILE A 41 -12.95 9.27 1.26
CA ILE A 41 -12.27 8.74 0.08
C ILE A 41 -12.92 9.41 -1.12
N THR A 42 -12.16 10.20 -1.86
CA THR A 42 -12.67 10.93 -3.03
C THR A 42 -11.56 11.16 -4.03
N THR A 43 -11.92 11.51 -5.25
CA THR A 43 -10.97 11.93 -6.26
C THR A 43 -10.83 13.46 -6.24
N VAL A 44 -9.61 13.97 -6.34
CA VAL A 44 -9.29 15.41 -6.38
C VAL A 44 -8.24 15.68 -7.44
N ASP A 45 -8.17 16.91 -7.92
CA ASP A 45 -7.04 17.39 -8.72
C ASP A 45 -5.90 17.79 -7.75
N ASP A 46 -4.68 17.31 -8.00
CA ASP A 46 -3.55 17.61 -7.11
C ASP A 46 -3.15 19.10 -7.14
N SER A 47 -3.46 19.83 -8.22
CA SER A 47 -3.19 21.27 -8.36
C SER A 47 -4.18 22.15 -7.60
N GLN A 48 -5.39 21.63 -7.34
CA GLN A 48 -6.43 22.41 -6.69
C GLN A 48 -6.19 22.48 -5.18
N GLN A 49 -5.97 23.70 -4.69
CA GLN A 49 -6.16 24.03 -3.28
C GLN A 49 -7.67 24.13 -3.03
N MET A 50 -8.33 23.03 -2.64
CA MET A 50 -9.75 23.15 -2.28
C MET A 50 -9.89 23.87 -0.94
N GLU A 51 -10.11 25.17 -1.00
CA GLU A 51 -10.71 25.96 0.07
C GLU A 51 -12.23 25.88 -0.07
N LYS A 52 -12.88 24.93 0.60
CA LYS A 52 -14.32 25.06 0.84
C LYS A 52 -14.57 25.02 2.34
N ALA A 53 -14.96 26.17 2.89
CA ALA A 53 -15.61 26.23 4.19
C ALA A 53 -16.85 25.30 4.14
N GLY A 54 -16.84 24.25 4.96
CA GLY A 54 -17.85 23.19 4.98
C GLY A 54 -17.47 21.88 4.27
N SER A 55 -16.30 21.79 3.63
CA SER A 55 -15.79 20.54 3.04
C SER A 55 -15.29 19.58 4.13
N ARG A 56 -15.71 18.30 4.07
CA ARG A 56 -15.18 17.20 4.91
C ARG A 56 -13.70 16.90 4.63
N VAL A 57 -13.14 17.48 3.57
CA VAL A 57 -11.76 17.29 3.12
C VAL A 57 -10.88 18.39 3.73
N THR A 58 -9.99 18.02 4.65
CA THR A 58 -8.96 18.93 5.18
C THR A 58 -7.73 18.83 4.29
N ILE A 59 -7.64 19.71 3.29
CA ILE A 59 -6.47 19.78 2.42
C ILE A 59 -5.38 20.62 3.10
N PRO A 60 -4.13 20.13 3.19
CA PRO A 60 -3.02 20.94 3.66
C PRO A 60 -2.83 22.17 2.77
N LYS A 61 -2.62 23.34 3.39
CA LYS A 61 -2.11 24.55 2.73
C LYS A 61 -0.66 24.33 2.29
N ASN A 62 -0.42 23.50 1.28
CA ASN A 62 0.88 23.48 0.61
C ASN A 62 0.81 24.42 -0.60
N PRO A 63 1.83 25.28 -0.80
CA PRO A 63 1.92 26.09 -2.01
C PRO A 63 1.87 25.16 -3.24
N ALA A 64 1.26 25.63 -4.33
CA ALA A 64 1.12 24.89 -5.60
C ALA A 64 2.43 24.33 -6.20
N ARG A 65 3.59 24.66 -5.61
CA ARG A 65 4.91 24.15 -6.02
C ARG A 65 4.99 22.64 -5.81
N GLY A 66 5.30 21.93 -6.90
CA GLY A 66 5.49 20.49 -6.89
C GLY A 66 4.22 19.66 -6.99
N SER A 67 3.07 20.28 -7.30
CA SER A 67 1.90 19.53 -7.74
C SER A 67 2.19 18.75 -9.02
N ILE A 68 1.55 17.62 -9.21
CA ILE A 68 1.60 16.88 -10.48
C ILE A 68 0.49 17.29 -11.46
N ALA A 69 -0.41 18.19 -11.06
CA ALA A 69 -1.56 18.67 -11.85
C ALA A 69 -2.40 17.55 -12.50
N ASP A 70 -2.54 16.45 -11.77
CA ASP A 70 -3.18 15.23 -12.22
C ASP A 70 -4.34 14.87 -11.27
N GLN A 71 -5.30 14.10 -11.77
CA GLN A 71 -6.37 13.54 -10.96
C GLN A 71 -5.81 12.46 -10.03
N VAL A 72 -6.11 12.52 -8.73
CA VAL A 72 -5.57 11.62 -7.70
C VAL A 72 -6.63 11.20 -6.69
N ILE A 73 -6.46 10.01 -6.12
CA ILE A 73 -7.35 9.50 -5.07
C ILE A 73 -6.86 10.04 -3.73
N HIS A 74 -7.73 10.77 -3.03
CA HIS A 74 -7.49 11.35 -1.71
C HIS A 74 -8.18 10.51 -0.63
N ILE A 75 -7.41 10.03 0.34
CA ILE A 75 -7.88 9.24 1.47
C ILE A 75 -7.50 9.99 2.75
N GLN A 76 -8.48 10.30 3.59
CA GLN A 76 -8.26 11.06 4.83
C GLN A 76 -9.10 10.48 5.95
N SER A 77 -8.53 10.42 7.16
CA SER A 77 -9.25 10.01 8.37
C SER A 77 -8.49 10.43 9.63
N PRO A 78 -9.19 10.79 10.72
CA PRO A 78 -8.58 10.91 12.04
C PRO A 78 -7.99 9.59 12.54
N ASP A 79 -8.71 8.47 12.36
CA ASP A 79 -8.21 7.12 12.63
C ASP A 79 -7.64 6.52 11.34
N LEU A 80 -6.32 6.34 11.31
CA LEU A 80 -5.60 5.79 10.17
C LEU A 80 -6.12 4.42 9.74
N ARG A 81 -6.46 3.55 10.70
CA ARG A 81 -6.68 2.11 10.42
C ARG A 81 -8.08 1.80 9.92
N ARG A 82 -9.04 2.69 10.17
CA ARG A 82 -10.47 2.48 9.86
C ARG A 82 -10.89 2.95 8.48
N THR A 83 -10.06 3.78 7.84
CA THR A 83 -10.33 4.29 6.50
C THR A 83 -9.22 3.83 5.56
N TYR A 84 -9.58 3.07 4.53
CA TYR A 84 -8.62 2.50 3.59
C TYR A 84 -9.28 2.13 2.26
N ILE A 85 -8.46 1.97 1.24
CA ILE A 85 -8.82 1.21 0.03
C ILE A 85 -8.12 -0.13 0.04
N GLN A 86 -8.75 -1.17 -0.50
CA GLN A 86 -8.17 -2.51 -0.55
C GLN A 86 -8.55 -3.25 -1.83
N ALA A 87 -7.55 -3.83 -2.48
CA ALA A 87 -7.74 -4.75 -3.59
C ALA A 87 -7.43 -6.19 -3.15
N GLY A 88 -8.38 -7.09 -3.39
CA GLY A 88 -8.34 -8.48 -2.95
C GLY A 88 -8.32 -8.67 -1.43
N CYS A 89 -8.30 -9.92 -0.96
CA CYS A 89 -8.33 -10.25 0.47
C CYS A 89 -7.23 -11.24 0.86
N SER A 90 -7.03 -11.45 2.16
CA SER A 90 -6.12 -12.51 2.61
C SER A 90 -6.70 -13.89 2.28
N GLN A 91 -5.82 -14.85 1.98
CA GLN A 91 -6.23 -16.22 1.69
C GLN A 91 -6.96 -16.84 2.89
N MET A 92 -6.53 -16.49 4.11
CA MET A 92 -7.23 -16.87 5.33
C MET A 92 -8.65 -16.29 5.41
N ALA A 93 -8.83 -14.99 5.14
CA ALA A 93 -10.16 -14.36 5.18
C ALA A 93 -11.09 -14.96 4.12
N PHE A 94 -10.58 -15.23 2.92
CA PHE A 94 -11.33 -15.91 1.87
C PHE A 94 -11.79 -17.32 2.27
N ARG A 95 -10.89 -18.12 2.88
CA ARG A 95 -11.25 -19.46 3.37
C ARG A 95 -12.29 -19.42 4.48
N GLN A 96 -12.28 -18.38 5.31
CA GLN A 96 -13.28 -18.18 6.37
C GLN A 96 -14.63 -17.76 5.80
N SER A 97 -14.66 -16.85 4.83
CA SER A 97 -15.91 -16.39 4.20
C SER A 97 -16.64 -17.53 3.48
N LEU A 98 -15.90 -18.45 2.85
CA LEU A 98 -16.49 -19.66 2.22
C LEU A 98 -17.21 -20.59 3.21
N LYS A 99 -16.88 -20.51 4.51
CA LYS A 99 -17.54 -21.30 5.58
C LYS A 99 -18.72 -20.55 6.21
N GLY A 100 -18.87 -19.25 5.96
CA GLY A 100 -19.95 -18.42 6.47
C GLY A 100 -21.26 -18.64 5.70
N LYS A 101 -22.40 -18.36 6.37
CA LYS A 101 -23.74 -18.44 5.75
C LYS A 101 -24.13 -17.16 5.00
N GLU A 102 -23.50 -16.03 5.28
CA GLU A 102 -23.73 -14.77 4.58
C GLU A 102 -22.86 -14.68 3.32
N ARG A 103 -23.52 -14.55 2.17
CA ARG A 103 -22.92 -14.37 0.84
C ARG A 103 -22.80 -12.88 0.47
N ASP A 104 -22.43 -12.03 1.42
CA ASP A 104 -22.01 -10.68 1.03
C ASP A 104 -20.77 -10.76 0.14
N GLU A 105 -20.60 -9.78 -0.74
CA GLU A 105 -19.59 -9.75 -1.83
C GLU A 105 -18.25 -10.35 -1.39
N ILE A 106 -18.02 -11.60 -1.79
CA ILE A 106 -16.83 -12.34 -1.37
C ILE A 106 -15.65 -11.78 -2.15
N MET A 107 -14.90 -10.90 -1.50
CA MET A 107 -13.62 -10.46 -2.03
C MET A 107 -12.68 -11.66 -2.15
N VAL A 108 -12.02 -11.81 -3.29
CA VAL A 108 -11.12 -12.92 -3.62
C VAL A 108 -9.67 -12.44 -3.54
N PRO A 109 -8.69 -13.28 -3.13
CA PRO A 109 -7.29 -12.86 -3.16
C PRO A 109 -6.81 -12.57 -4.59
N LEU A 110 -5.91 -11.61 -4.76
CA LEU A 110 -5.47 -11.10 -6.07
C LEU A 110 -4.74 -12.18 -6.89
N GLY A 111 -3.70 -12.81 -6.36
CA GLY A 111 -2.89 -13.78 -7.10
C GLY A 111 -1.95 -13.15 -8.12
N VAL A 112 -1.36 -11.99 -7.80
CA VAL A 112 -0.33 -11.36 -8.65
C VAL A 112 1.02 -12.03 -8.41
N GLU A 113 1.67 -12.51 -9.46
CA GLU A 113 2.93 -13.30 -9.41
C GLU A 113 4.18 -12.45 -9.68
N LEU A 114 4.01 -11.13 -9.83
CA LEU A 114 5.09 -10.18 -10.00
C LEU A 114 5.66 -9.74 -8.63
N PRO A 115 6.98 -9.85 -8.41
CA PRO A 115 7.58 -9.69 -7.08
C PRO A 115 7.82 -8.24 -6.65
N TRP A 116 7.81 -7.28 -7.58
CA TRP A 116 8.01 -5.88 -7.26
C TRP A 116 6.67 -5.15 -7.23
N ILE A 117 6.43 -4.39 -6.17
CA ILE A 117 5.30 -3.46 -6.08
C ILE A 117 5.82 -2.03 -6.15
N GLY A 118 5.22 -1.23 -7.03
CA GLY A 118 5.47 0.20 -7.16
C GLY A 118 4.23 1.02 -6.79
N MET A 119 4.43 2.15 -6.13
CA MET A 119 3.37 3.06 -5.72
C MET A 119 3.78 4.51 -5.86
N GLN A 120 2.87 5.35 -6.35
CA GLN A 120 3.01 6.81 -6.36
C GLN A 120 2.07 7.41 -5.32
N VAL A 121 2.65 7.95 -4.25
CA VAL A 121 1.90 8.46 -3.10
C VAL A 121 2.39 9.81 -2.64
N LYS A 122 1.50 10.61 -2.05
CA LYS A 122 1.81 11.87 -1.39
C LYS A 122 1.17 11.89 -0.02
N ARG A 123 1.99 12.06 1.02
CA ARG A 123 1.53 12.14 2.42
C ARG A 123 0.77 13.46 2.66
N LEU A 124 -0.32 13.40 3.43
CA LEU A 124 -1.08 14.59 3.79
C LEU A 124 -0.45 15.32 4.99
N SER A 125 0.35 16.36 4.71
CA SER A 125 0.98 17.21 5.74
C SER A 125 1.77 16.38 6.77
N ARG A 126 1.60 16.67 8.06
CA ARG A 126 2.24 15.99 9.19
C ARG A 126 1.57 14.67 9.58
N ARG A 127 0.50 14.24 8.90
CA ARG A 127 -0.22 13.00 9.25
C ARG A 127 0.53 11.76 8.82
N ASP A 128 0.29 10.64 9.49
CA ASP A 128 0.94 9.38 9.20
C ASP A 128 0.36 8.65 8.00
N LEU A 129 1.22 7.92 7.28
CA LEU A 129 0.87 7.04 6.16
C LEU A 129 1.22 5.59 6.50
N SER A 130 0.37 4.67 6.06
CA SER A 130 0.69 3.24 6.07
C SER A 130 0.01 2.50 4.93
N PHE A 131 0.60 1.38 4.51
CA PHE A 131 -0.01 0.41 3.63
C PHE A 131 0.39 -1.02 4.03
N GLU A 132 -0.36 -1.99 3.52
CA GLU A 132 -0.14 -3.42 3.69
C GLU A 132 -0.16 -4.14 2.35
N VAL A 133 0.70 -5.15 2.24
CA VAL A 133 0.71 -6.12 1.16
C VAL A 133 0.63 -7.50 1.78
N GLY A 134 -0.41 -8.25 1.44
CA GLY A 134 -0.50 -9.68 1.75
C GLY A 134 0.32 -10.46 0.73
N VAL A 135 1.21 -11.32 1.21
CA VAL A 135 2.09 -12.15 0.38
C VAL A 135 1.88 -13.62 0.69
N ILE A 136 2.00 -14.46 -0.32
CA ILE A 136 1.99 -15.91 -0.23
C ILE A 136 3.34 -16.39 -0.75
N ASP A 137 4.03 -17.21 0.03
CA ASP A 137 5.29 -17.81 -0.39
C ASP A 137 5.07 -19.03 -1.31
N SER A 138 6.15 -19.56 -1.87
CA SER A 138 6.14 -20.73 -2.76
C SER A 138 5.61 -22.01 -2.09
N HIS A 139 5.53 -22.05 -0.76
CA HIS A 139 4.96 -23.16 0.01
C HIS A 139 3.48 -22.92 0.36
N GLY A 140 2.88 -21.82 -0.11
CA GLY A 140 1.48 -21.48 0.15
C GLY A 140 1.21 -20.89 1.53
N ARG A 141 2.25 -20.44 2.26
CA ARG A 141 2.08 -19.77 3.56
C ARG A 141 1.91 -18.27 3.36
N GLU A 142 0.96 -17.72 4.10
CA GLU A 142 0.60 -16.31 3.99
C GLU A 142 1.32 -15.48 5.05
N GLY A 143 1.78 -14.29 4.65
CA GLY A 143 2.33 -13.27 5.52
C GLY A 143 1.83 -11.89 5.12
N VAL A 144 1.98 -10.92 6.02
CA VAL A 144 1.63 -9.52 5.75
C VAL A 144 2.83 -8.62 5.98
N ILE A 145 3.12 -7.82 4.97
CA ILE A 145 4.15 -6.79 5.02
C ILE A 145 3.43 -5.46 5.21
N ARG A 146 3.60 -4.83 6.39
CA ARG A 146 3.09 -3.49 6.66
C ARG A 146 4.24 -2.49 6.65
N CYS A 147 4.08 -1.42 5.90
CA CYS A 147 5.00 -0.28 5.92
C CYS A 147 4.28 0.94 6.52
N SER A 148 4.94 1.66 7.43
CA SER A 148 4.35 2.86 8.07
C SER A 148 5.35 3.95 8.37
N SER A 149 4.92 5.21 8.23
CA SER A 149 5.77 6.39 8.50
C SER A 149 6.07 6.65 9.97
N TYR A 150 5.25 6.12 10.88
CA TYR A 150 5.40 6.23 12.34
C TYR A 150 6.19 5.08 12.96
N LYS A 151 6.68 4.15 12.14
CA LYS A 151 7.48 3.01 12.60
C LYS A 151 8.95 3.39 12.43
N HIS A 152 9.76 3.16 13.47
CA HIS A 152 11.20 3.45 13.47
C HIS A 152 12.02 2.18 13.27
N ASP A 153 11.80 1.17 14.10
CA ASP A 153 12.50 -0.11 14.01
C ASP A 153 11.62 -1.21 13.40
N PRO A 154 12.14 -2.10 12.55
CA PRO A 154 11.42 -3.28 12.10
C PRO A 154 10.94 -4.14 13.28
N SER A 155 9.72 -4.66 13.21
CA SER A 155 9.22 -5.64 14.19
C SER A 155 8.38 -6.72 13.53
N ILE A 156 8.18 -7.83 14.24
CA ILE A 156 7.35 -8.95 13.80
C ILE A 156 6.24 -9.24 14.80
N HIS A 157 5.11 -9.69 14.29
CA HIS A 157 3.97 -10.21 15.03
C HIS A 157 3.69 -11.64 14.54
N PRO A 158 4.50 -12.62 15.00
CA PRO A 158 4.49 -13.98 14.44
C PRO A 158 3.22 -14.75 14.78
N HIS A 159 2.59 -14.42 15.92
CA HIS A 159 1.36 -15.09 16.38
C HIS A 159 0.08 -14.49 15.78
N ARG A 160 0.20 -13.46 14.92
CA ARG A 160 -0.95 -12.97 14.16
C ARG A 160 -1.30 -14.01 13.10
N SER A 161 -2.57 -14.06 12.73
CA SER A 161 -3.06 -14.94 11.68
C SER A 161 -3.68 -14.10 10.56
N PRO A 162 -2.99 -13.89 9.42
CA PRO A 162 -1.60 -14.29 9.09
C PRO A 162 -0.52 -13.46 9.84
N PRO A 163 0.72 -13.98 9.95
CA PRO A 163 1.84 -13.30 10.60
C PRO A 163 2.13 -11.97 9.90
N LEU A 164 2.61 -10.97 10.64
CA LEU A 164 2.87 -9.64 10.12
C LEU A 164 4.27 -9.16 10.46
N ILE A 165 4.99 -8.66 9.47
CA ILE A 165 6.16 -7.80 9.70
C ILE A 165 5.75 -6.33 9.52
N HIS A 166 6.28 -5.48 10.39
CA HIS A 166 6.02 -4.05 10.38
C HIS A 166 7.34 -3.30 10.16
N LEU A 167 7.50 -2.75 8.96
CA LEU A 167 8.69 -2.07 8.49
C LEU A 167 8.52 -0.54 8.57
N PRO A 168 9.61 0.20 8.88
CA PRO A 168 9.63 1.65 8.81
C PRO A 168 9.52 2.14 7.36
N LEU A 169 8.75 3.22 7.15
CA LEU A 169 8.64 3.91 5.87
C LEU A 169 9.20 5.32 6.00
N SER A 170 10.46 5.51 5.61
CA SER A 170 11.11 6.81 5.61
C SER A 170 10.69 7.63 4.39
N LEU A 171 9.70 8.49 4.57
CA LEU A 171 9.34 9.54 3.62
C LEU A 171 10.05 10.81 4.05
N SER A 172 11.38 10.83 3.93
CA SER A 172 12.20 11.96 4.36
C SER A 172 11.63 13.27 3.77
N SER A 173 11.35 14.21 4.66
CA SER A 173 11.00 15.61 4.37
C SER A 173 11.82 16.48 5.33
N SER A 174 13.12 16.23 5.40
CA SER A 174 14.04 16.95 6.30
C SER A 174 14.64 18.20 5.67
N GLU A 175 14.52 18.38 4.35
CA GLU A 175 15.04 19.55 3.63
C GLU A 175 13.87 20.27 2.94
N PRO A 176 13.33 21.36 3.52
CA PRO A 176 12.21 22.12 2.95
C PRO A 176 12.52 22.76 1.58
N PHE A 177 13.79 22.76 1.16
CA PHE A 177 14.29 23.55 0.03
C PHE A 177 14.83 22.73 -1.14
N SER A 178 14.94 21.40 -1.04
CA SER A 178 15.63 20.59 -2.06
C SER A 178 14.72 19.73 -2.94
N GLU A 179 13.44 19.60 -2.63
CA GLU A 179 12.56 18.66 -3.35
C GLU A 179 11.56 19.36 -4.25
N LEU A 180 11.60 19.00 -5.54
CA LEU A 180 10.72 19.55 -6.56
C LEU A 180 9.25 19.19 -6.33
N THR A 181 8.96 18.08 -5.63
CA THR A 181 7.61 17.59 -5.36
C THR A 181 7.48 16.83 -4.03
N PRO A 182 6.36 16.96 -3.29
CA PRO A 182 6.05 16.13 -2.12
C PRO A 182 5.59 14.71 -2.48
N TRP A 183 5.44 14.39 -3.77
CA TRP A 183 5.15 13.03 -4.22
C TRP A 183 6.36 12.12 -4.03
N ARG A 184 6.09 10.85 -3.77
CA ARG A 184 7.09 9.80 -3.59
C ARG A 184 6.75 8.61 -4.44
N HIS A 185 7.79 8.09 -5.08
CA HIS A 185 7.79 6.77 -5.68
C HIS A 185 8.31 5.79 -4.62
N ILE A 186 7.47 4.82 -4.24
CA ILE A 186 7.84 3.73 -3.34
C ILE A 186 7.91 2.47 -4.19
N GLU A 187 9.04 1.79 -4.14
CA GLU A 187 9.24 0.50 -4.78
C GLU A 187 9.74 -0.52 -3.75
N LEU A 188 9.15 -1.71 -3.74
CA LEU A 188 9.53 -2.80 -2.83
C LEU A 188 9.65 -4.12 -3.58
N ASN A 189 10.76 -4.82 -3.34
CA ASN A 189 10.94 -6.21 -3.74
C ASN A 189 10.35 -7.13 -2.66
N LEU A 190 9.20 -7.73 -2.92
CA LEU A 190 8.52 -8.61 -1.98
C LEU A 190 9.31 -9.91 -1.76
N SER A 191 10.05 -10.39 -2.77
CA SER A 191 10.89 -11.58 -2.67
C SER A 191 12.03 -11.41 -1.68
N SER A 192 12.65 -10.23 -1.61
CA SER A 192 13.75 -9.97 -0.66
C SER A 192 13.25 -9.77 0.78
N ILE A 193 11.96 -9.45 0.95
CA ILE A 193 11.34 -9.19 2.24
C ILE A 193 10.85 -10.48 2.90
N ILE A 194 10.41 -11.49 2.14
CA ILE A 194 9.90 -12.76 2.71
C ILE A 194 10.88 -13.42 3.71
N PRO A 195 12.20 -13.50 3.45
CA PRO A 195 13.15 -14.03 4.43
C PRO A 195 13.15 -13.30 5.79
N LEU A 196 12.69 -12.05 5.86
CA LEU A 196 12.63 -11.28 7.10
C LEU A 196 11.63 -11.85 8.11
N PHE A 197 10.62 -12.61 7.68
CA PHE A 197 9.72 -13.29 8.62
C PHE A 197 10.49 -14.23 9.55
N GLN A 198 11.46 -14.97 9.01
CA GLN A 198 12.28 -15.89 9.81
C GLN A 198 13.34 -15.16 10.62
N SER A 199 14.04 -14.18 10.03
CA SER A 199 15.13 -13.48 10.74
C SER A 199 14.61 -12.64 11.91
N LEU A 200 13.49 -11.94 11.73
CA LEU A 200 12.89 -11.14 12.80
C LEU A 200 12.26 -12.02 13.88
N ALA A 201 11.70 -13.19 13.53
CA ALA A 201 11.15 -14.13 14.50
C ALA A 201 12.24 -14.67 15.45
N ARG A 202 13.39 -15.08 14.90
CA ARG A 202 14.53 -15.56 15.72
C ARG A 202 15.00 -14.50 16.70
N LYS A 203 15.18 -13.26 16.23
CA LYS A 203 15.56 -12.13 17.08
C LYS A 203 14.52 -11.86 18.18
N HIS A 204 13.22 -11.95 17.84
CA HIS A 204 12.14 -11.77 18.80
C HIS A 204 12.11 -12.86 19.88
N GLU A 205 12.43 -14.11 19.54
CA GLU A 205 12.53 -15.22 20.51
C GLU A 205 13.71 -15.04 21.47
N GLU A 206 14.87 -14.61 20.97
CA GLU A 206 16.04 -14.29 21.80
C GLU A 206 15.76 -13.18 22.83
N GLU A 207 14.98 -12.16 22.44
CA GLU A 207 14.54 -11.09 23.33
C GLU A 207 13.51 -11.56 24.37
N GLU A 208 12.57 -12.45 24.00
CA GLU A 208 11.56 -13.00 24.92
C GLU A 208 12.11 -14.03 25.91
N GLU A 209 13.09 -14.87 25.54
CA GLU A 209 13.66 -15.87 26.45
C GLU A 209 14.40 -15.23 27.64
N ASN A 210 14.95 -14.03 27.46
CA ASN A 210 15.53 -13.23 28.55
C ASN A 210 14.49 -12.62 29.52
N GLY A 211 13.19 -12.68 29.19
CA GLY A 211 12.12 -11.91 29.85
C GLY A 211 11.05 -12.68 30.64
N SER A 212 11.11 -14.02 30.71
CA SER A 212 10.26 -14.95 31.49
C SER A 212 8.97 -15.58 30.86
N ARG A 213 8.73 -16.84 31.32
CA ARG A 213 7.59 -17.79 31.18
C ARG A 213 6.90 -17.94 29.81
N LYS A 214 7.30 -19.03 29.11
CA LYS A 214 6.69 -19.61 27.90
C LYS A 214 5.19 -19.88 28.08
N LYS A 215 4.33 -18.95 27.65
CA LYS A 215 2.93 -19.28 27.32
C LYS A 215 2.93 -20.18 26.08
N ARG A 216 2.10 -21.24 26.06
CA ARG A 216 1.83 -22.03 24.85
C ARG A 216 1.18 -21.10 23.81
N LYS A 217 2.00 -20.53 22.92
CA LYS A 217 1.53 -19.69 21.83
C LYS A 217 1.22 -20.59 20.63
N THR A 218 0.10 -20.33 19.96
CA THR A 218 -0.27 -21.02 18.72
C THR A 218 0.82 -20.83 17.67
N GLU A 219 1.30 -21.95 17.15
CA GLU A 219 2.34 -22.02 16.13
C GLU A 219 1.70 -21.65 14.79
N VAL A 220 1.86 -20.40 14.38
CA VAL A 220 1.47 -19.96 13.04
C VAL A 220 2.69 -20.13 12.15
N GLU A 221 2.57 -20.93 11.10
CA GLU A 221 3.68 -21.14 10.17
C GLU A 221 4.07 -19.83 9.49
N LEU A 222 5.31 -19.42 9.73
CA LEU A 222 5.88 -18.23 9.13
C LEU A 222 6.29 -18.52 7.67
N PRO A 223 6.14 -17.54 6.75
CA PRO A 223 6.73 -17.63 5.43
C PRO A 223 8.23 -17.95 5.50
N ASN A 224 8.69 -18.89 4.66
CA ASN A 224 10.09 -19.27 4.53
C ASN A 224 10.49 -19.75 3.12
N GLY A 225 9.55 -19.77 2.18
CA GLY A 225 9.80 -20.09 0.78
C GLY A 225 10.22 -18.87 -0.05
N GLY A 226 10.33 -19.06 -1.37
CA GLY A 226 10.45 -17.95 -2.30
C GLY A 226 9.13 -17.16 -2.43
N PHE A 227 9.14 -16.05 -3.15
CA PHE A 227 7.90 -15.35 -3.48
C PHE A 227 7.00 -16.21 -4.37
N GLY A 228 5.72 -16.33 -3.99
CA GLY A 228 4.70 -17.00 -4.78
C GLY A 228 3.76 -16.00 -5.43
N SER A 229 2.99 -15.27 -4.61
CA SER A 229 2.05 -14.26 -5.12
C SER A 229 1.64 -13.22 -4.07
N VAL A 230 0.99 -12.15 -4.53
CA VAL A 230 0.31 -11.17 -3.67
C VAL A 230 -1.16 -11.54 -3.49
N SER A 231 -1.63 -11.62 -2.24
CA SER A 231 -3.03 -11.89 -1.90
C SER A 231 -3.88 -10.62 -1.85
N TYR A 232 -3.35 -9.51 -1.34
CA TYR A 232 -4.05 -8.23 -1.34
C TYR A 232 -3.10 -7.04 -1.21
N VAL A 233 -3.59 -5.87 -1.60
CA VAL A 233 -2.96 -4.58 -1.30
C VAL A 233 -3.97 -3.71 -0.56
N ARG A 234 -3.57 -3.11 0.56
CA ARG A 234 -4.40 -2.17 1.32
C ARG A 234 -3.63 -0.89 1.59
N VAL A 235 -4.24 0.26 1.31
CA VAL A 235 -3.65 1.57 1.58
C VAL A 235 -4.54 2.33 2.56
N TYR A 236 -3.96 2.73 3.69
CA TYR A 236 -4.67 3.44 4.75
C TYR A 236 -4.81 4.93 4.47
N ALA A 237 -5.54 5.61 5.35
CA ALA A 237 -5.79 7.03 5.27
C ALA A 237 -4.54 7.92 5.29
N ASN A 238 -4.79 9.20 5.02
CA ASN A 238 -3.86 10.31 5.10
C ASN A 238 -2.79 10.36 3.99
N CYS A 239 -3.18 9.94 2.79
CA CYS A 239 -2.40 10.11 1.58
C CYS A 239 -3.26 10.47 0.36
N ARG A 240 -2.58 10.96 -0.68
CA ARG A 240 -3.03 10.91 -2.06
C ARG A 240 -2.30 9.80 -2.79
N ILE A 241 -3.00 9.12 -3.70
CA ILE A 241 -2.47 8.00 -4.50
C ILE A 241 -2.75 8.32 -5.96
N ARG A 242 -1.74 8.14 -6.81
CA ARG A 242 -1.87 8.25 -8.26
C ARG A 242 -1.89 6.87 -8.91
N ARG A 243 -0.92 6.02 -8.59
CA ARG A 243 -0.77 4.69 -9.21
C ARG A 243 -0.30 3.63 -8.22
N ILE A 244 -0.72 2.39 -8.46
CA ILE A 244 -0.21 1.15 -7.83
C ILE A 244 -0.01 0.14 -8.95
N TRP A 245 1.17 -0.46 -9.03
CA TRP A 245 1.49 -1.43 -10.08
C TRP A 245 2.47 -2.48 -9.58
N PHE A 246 2.66 -3.52 -10.38
CA PHE A 246 3.65 -4.54 -10.14
C PHE A 246 4.57 -4.70 -11.35
N THR A 247 5.82 -5.08 -11.09
CA THR A 247 6.81 -5.36 -12.15
C THR A 247 7.58 -6.66 -11.89
N SER A 248 8.15 -7.21 -12.95
CA SER A 248 9.02 -8.39 -12.86
C SER A 248 10.40 -8.06 -12.28
N GLU A 249 10.95 -6.89 -12.62
CA GLU A 249 12.35 -6.52 -12.32
C GLU A 249 12.50 -5.13 -11.69
N GLY A 250 11.44 -4.58 -11.11
CA GLY A 250 11.46 -3.25 -10.50
C GLY A 250 11.52 -2.13 -11.56
N GLU A 251 12.30 -1.09 -11.29
CA GLU A 251 12.51 0.04 -12.21
C GLU A 251 13.05 -0.38 -13.58
N LYS A 252 13.84 -1.45 -13.66
CA LYS A 252 14.38 -1.97 -14.94
C LYS A 252 13.28 -2.29 -15.95
N THR A 253 12.14 -2.81 -15.47
CA THR A 253 10.97 -3.07 -16.33
C THR A 253 10.43 -1.78 -16.95
N LEU A 254 10.41 -0.68 -16.19
CA LEU A 254 9.95 0.62 -16.67
C LEU A 254 10.96 1.22 -17.67
N GLU A 255 12.26 1.07 -17.39
CA GLU A 255 13.33 1.60 -18.24
C GLU A 255 13.36 0.97 -19.64
N THR A 256 13.09 -0.33 -19.69
CA THR A 256 13.05 -1.16 -20.91
C THR A 256 11.75 -1.02 -21.70
N GLY A 257 10.66 -0.56 -21.08
CA GLY A 257 9.35 -0.34 -21.71
C GLY A 257 9.30 0.78 -22.76
N GLY A 258 10.44 1.41 -23.08
CA GLY A 258 10.53 2.51 -24.03
C GLY A 258 10.10 3.85 -23.44
N LYS A 259 10.24 4.93 -24.24
CA LYS A 259 10.01 6.30 -23.76
C LYS A 259 8.58 6.52 -23.24
N SER A 260 7.56 5.99 -23.91
CA SER A 260 6.17 6.18 -23.49
C SER A 260 5.87 5.61 -22.11
N VAL A 261 6.37 4.41 -21.81
CA VAL A 261 6.19 3.78 -20.49
C VAL A 261 6.97 4.56 -19.42
N ARG A 262 8.20 4.98 -19.72
CA ARG A 262 8.97 5.81 -18.78
C ARG A 262 8.25 7.12 -18.46
N ASP A 263 7.72 7.80 -19.47
CA ASP A 263 7.06 9.09 -19.29
C ASP A 263 5.75 8.94 -18.51
N GLU A 264 4.97 7.88 -18.75
CA GLU A 264 3.71 7.62 -18.05
C GLU A 264 3.92 7.21 -16.58
N TRP A 265 4.93 6.39 -16.28
CA TRP A 265 5.24 5.93 -14.92
C TRP A 265 6.18 6.85 -14.14
N ALA A 266 6.74 7.89 -14.77
CA ALA A 266 7.50 8.91 -14.07
C ALA A 266 6.60 9.87 -13.26
N LEU A 267 7.21 10.53 -12.26
CA LEU A 267 6.61 11.61 -11.49
C LEU A 267 7.11 12.95 -12.03
N HIS A 268 6.22 13.68 -12.71
CA HIS A 268 6.52 15.01 -13.25
C HIS A 268 5.86 16.08 -12.39
N ALA A 269 6.67 16.98 -11.83
CA ALA A 269 6.13 18.17 -11.19
C ALA A 269 5.68 19.17 -12.27
N ALA A 270 4.45 19.65 -12.15
CA ALA A 270 3.95 20.73 -12.98
C ALA A 270 4.79 21.99 -12.76
N GLN A 271 5.22 22.63 -13.84
CA GLN A 271 5.79 23.96 -13.77
C GLN A 271 4.67 24.93 -13.37
N ASN A 272 4.89 25.71 -12.31
CA ASN A 272 4.02 26.85 -12.03
C ASN A 272 4.19 27.85 -13.15
N ILE A 273 3.28 27.84 -14.12
CA ILE A 273 3.10 28.99 -15.00
C ILE A 273 2.40 30.02 -14.13
N SER A 274 3.18 30.87 -13.45
CA SER A 274 2.65 32.14 -12.98
C SER A 274 2.10 32.85 -14.21
N SER A 275 0.79 33.05 -14.23
CA SER A 275 0.08 33.83 -15.24
C SER A 275 0.90 35.07 -15.62
N LEU A 276 1.38 35.11 -16.86
CA LEU A 276 1.75 36.33 -17.57
C LEU A 276 0.49 37.16 -17.83
#